data_AF-A0AAD4U7D0-F1
#
_entry.id   AF-A0AAD4U7D0-F1
#
_cell.length_a   1.000
_cell.length_b   1.000
_cell.length_c   1.000
_cell.angle_alpha   90.00
_cell.angle_beta   90.00
_cell.angle_gamma   90.00
#
_symmetry.space_group_name_H-M   'P 1'
#
loop_
_entity.id
_entity.type
_entity.pdbx_description
1 polymer ?
#
loop_
_entity_poly.entity_id
_entity_poly.type
_entity_poly.pdbx_seq_one_letter_code
_entity_poly.pdbx_strand_id
1 'polypeptide(L)'
;MCFAKKHNKKGLKKMQANNAKATSAHAEAVKAPVKPKEIKPKMPTGGSRKLSRLAHIAHPKLRKRACARTAKGLRLCRPKSQAKAATKAGPPVAAAPAAKGAQAPTKAPE
;
A
#
# COMPACT_ATOMS: atom_id res chain seq x y z
N MET A 1 -0.12 -9.90 63.74
CA MET A 1 -1.03 -10.52 62.72
C MET A 1 -0.87 -12.05 62.59
N CYS A 2 -0.32 -12.76 63.59
CA CYS A 2 0.01 -14.19 63.44
C CYS A 2 -1.21 -15.13 63.45
N PHE A 3 -2.27 -14.77 64.18
CA PHE A 3 -3.49 -15.57 64.31
C PHE A 3 -4.22 -15.77 62.98
N ALA A 4 -4.39 -14.72 62.17
CA ALA A 4 -5.01 -14.85 60.85
C ALA A 4 -4.26 -15.83 59.94
N LYS A 5 -2.93 -15.70 59.87
CA LYS A 5 -2.07 -16.60 59.07
C LYS A 5 -2.15 -18.06 59.54
N LYS A 6 -2.32 -18.30 60.86
CA LYS A 6 -2.47 -19.63 61.45
C LYS A 6 -3.76 -20.33 61.01
N HIS A 7 -4.86 -19.60 60.80
CA HIS A 7 -6.18 -20.17 60.48
C HIS A 7 -6.53 -20.22 58.99
N ASN A 8 -5.67 -19.72 58.09
CA ASN A 8 -5.91 -19.68 56.64
C ASN A 8 -6.23 -21.04 56.00
N LYS A 9 -5.72 -22.14 56.56
CA LYS A 9 -6.00 -23.50 56.05
C LYS A 9 -7.48 -23.88 56.16
N LYS A 10 -8.23 -23.30 57.11
CA LYS A 10 -9.67 -23.60 57.33
C LYS A 10 -10.54 -23.23 56.12
N GLY A 11 -10.13 -22.23 55.34
CA GLY A 11 -10.85 -21.76 54.15
C GLY A 11 -10.35 -22.32 52.82
N LEU A 12 -9.30 -23.14 52.82
CA LEU A 12 -8.54 -23.46 51.60
C LEU A 12 -9.39 -24.13 50.51
N LYS A 13 -10.22 -25.13 50.88
CA LYS A 13 -11.09 -25.83 49.91
C LYS A 13 -12.12 -24.90 49.26
N LYS A 14 -12.69 -23.96 50.03
CA LYS A 14 -13.64 -22.96 49.51
C LYS A 14 -12.96 -21.97 48.56
N MET A 15 -11.75 -21.54 48.92
CA MET A 15 -10.93 -20.65 48.09
C MET A 15 -10.54 -21.33 46.76
N GLN A 16 -10.12 -22.60 46.80
CA GLN A 16 -9.74 -23.34 45.59
C GLN A 16 -10.92 -23.51 44.63
N ALA A 17 -12.11 -23.86 45.13
CA ALA A 17 -13.31 -23.98 44.32
C ALA A 17 -13.73 -22.63 43.70
N ASN A 18 -13.60 -21.52 44.44
CA ASN A 18 -13.88 -20.19 43.91
C ASN A 18 -12.88 -19.78 42.82
N ASN A 19 -11.58 -20.02 43.04
CA ASN A 19 -10.53 -19.75 42.05
C ASN A 19 -10.72 -20.57 40.77
N ALA A 20 -11.14 -21.83 40.88
CA ALA A 20 -11.45 -22.68 39.72
C ALA A 20 -12.61 -22.09 38.90
N LYS A 21 -13.70 -21.65 39.56
CA LYS A 21 -14.85 -21.00 38.91
C LYS A 21 -14.46 -19.67 38.25
N ALA A 22 -13.61 -18.87 38.90
CA ALA A 22 -13.13 -17.62 38.32
C ALA A 22 -12.26 -17.88 37.07
N THR A 23 -11.40 -18.90 37.12
CA THR A 23 -10.55 -19.28 35.99
C THR A 23 -11.38 -19.80 34.81
N SER A 24 -12.40 -20.63 35.06
CA SER A 24 -13.28 -21.14 34.00
C SER A 24 -14.11 -20.01 33.37
N ALA A 25 -14.67 -19.10 34.17
CA ALA A 25 -15.39 -17.94 33.67
C ALA A 25 -14.50 -17.01 32.82
N HIS A 26 -13.25 -16.80 33.23
CA HIS A 26 -12.28 -16.03 32.45
C HIS A 26 -11.93 -16.73 31.13
N ALA A 27 -11.72 -18.05 31.14
CA ALA A 27 -11.46 -18.83 29.93
C ALA A 27 -12.64 -18.76 28.94
N GLU A 28 -13.87 -18.84 29.43
CA GLU A 28 -15.08 -18.66 28.62
C GLU A 28 -15.20 -17.23 28.07
N ALA A 29 -14.93 -16.21 28.89
CA ALA A 29 -14.96 -14.81 28.47
C ALA A 29 -13.88 -14.46 27.42
N VAL A 30 -12.72 -15.12 27.46
CA VAL A 30 -11.65 -15.00 26.46
C VAL A 30 -11.94 -15.79 25.19
N LYS A 31 -12.73 -16.88 25.27
CA LYS A 31 -13.18 -17.67 24.12
C LYS A 31 -14.40 -17.06 23.44
N ALA A 32 -15.23 -16.31 24.17
CA ALA A 32 -16.43 -15.65 23.67
C ALA A 32 -16.25 -14.50 22.66
N PRO A 33 -15.13 -13.75 22.55
CA PRO A 33 -14.99 -12.67 21.60
C PRO A 33 -14.60 -13.24 20.22
N VAL A 34 -15.51 -14.01 19.60
CA VAL A 34 -15.44 -14.36 18.17
C VAL A 34 -16.29 -13.39 17.34
N LYS A 35 -17.20 -12.66 17.98
CA LYS A 35 -17.90 -11.56 17.35
C LYS A 35 -17.43 -10.28 18.00
N PRO A 36 -16.59 -9.47 17.33
CA PRO A 36 -16.51 -8.07 17.71
C PRO A 36 -17.94 -7.53 17.60
N LYS A 37 -18.58 -7.27 18.74
CA LYS A 37 -19.66 -6.29 18.80
C LYS A 37 -19.12 -5.09 18.04
N GLU A 38 -19.85 -4.62 17.03
CA GLU A 38 -19.50 -3.48 16.18
C GLU A 38 -19.38 -2.21 17.02
N ILE A 39 -18.39 -2.16 17.91
CA ILE A 39 -17.83 -0.94 18.40
C ILE A 39 -17.18 -0.41 17.14
N LYS A 40 -17.91 0.46 16.42
CA LYS A 40 -17.36 1.30 15.37
C LYS A 40 -16.01 1.73 15.90
N PRO A 41 -14.89 1.25 15.33
CA PRO A 41 -13.62 1.75 15.76
C PRO A 41 -13.75 3.25 15.52
N LYS A 42 -13.60 4.05 16.57
CA LYS A 42 -13.38 5.50 16.48
C LYS A 42 -12.01 5.66 15.82
N MET A 43 -11.91 5.19 14.57
CA MET A 43 -10.76 5.39 13.73
C MET A 43 -10.68 6.89 13.59
N PRO A 44 -9.55 7.51 13.95
CA PRO A 44 -9.36 8.91 13.66
C PRO A 44 -9.60 9.06 12.16
N THR A 45 -10.58 9.88 11.83
CA THR A 45 -11.07 10.08 10.48
C THR A 45 -9.91 10.52 9.59
N GLY A 46 -9.34 9.54 8.90
CA GLY A 46 -8.53 9.64 7.68
C GLY A 46 -7.43 10.69 7.65
N GLY A 47 -6.24 10.33 8.14
CA GLY A 47 -5.03 10.79 7.45
C GLY A 47 -5.12 10.36 5.98
N SER A 48 -4.81 11.27 5.03
CA SER A 48 -4.95 10.94 3.62
C SER A 48 -4.07 9.74 3.27
N ARG A 49 -4.59 8.80 2.47
CA ARG A 49 -3.85 7.60 2.04
C ARG A 49 -2.49 7.95 1.41
N LYS A 50 -2.38 9.14 0.82
CA LYS A 50 -1.14 9.69 0.24
C LYS A 50 -0.08 9.98 1.33
N LEU A 51 -0.46 10.66 2.41
CA LEU A 51 0.46 10.98 3.51
C LEU A 51 0.95 9.71 4.22
N SER A 52 0.05 8.78 4.51
CA SER A 52 0.43 7.49 5.11
C SER A 52 1.39 6.69 4.22
N ARG A 53 1.18 6.74 2.90
CA ARG A 53 2.08 6.11 1.92
C ARG A 53 3.47 6.78 1.92
N LEU A 54 3.54 8.11 1.98
CA LEU A 54 4.82 8.82 2.04
C LEU A 54 5.57 8.52 3.35
N ALA A 55 4.87 8.51 4.48
CA ALA A 55 5.44 8.14 5.77
C ALA A 55 6.04 6.72 5.73
N HIS A 56 5.33 5.75 5.14
CA HIS A 56 5.83 4.38 4.98
C HIS A 56 7.07 4.31 4.05
N ILE A 57 7.15 5.14 3.00
CA ILE A 57 8.31 5.19 2.10
C ILE A 57 9.50 5.89 2.77
N ALA A 58 9.27 6.89 3.61
CA ALA A 58 10.33 7.54 4.38
C ALA A 58 10.86 6.65 5.51
N HIS A 59 10.03 5.74 6.04
CA HIS A 59 10.35 4.96 7.24
C HIS A 59 11.55 4.00 7.03
N PRO A 60 12.63 4.12 7.82
CA PRO A 60 13.91 3.47 7.55
C PRO A 60 13.84 1.93 7.53
N LYS A 61 13.00 1.31 8.37
CA LYS A 61 12.86 -0.16 8.44
C LYS A 61 11.93 -0.75 7.37
N LEU A 62 10.91 0.02 6.95
CA LEU A 62 9.82 -0.48 6.10
C LEU A 62 9.99 -0.12 4.61
N ARG A 63 10.86 0.86 4.31
CA ARG A 63 11.03 1.43 2.96
C ARG A 63 11.69 0.53 1.92
N LYS A 64 12.38 -0.55 2.33
CA LYS A 64 13.29 -1.34 1.47
C LYS A 64 12.68 -1.71 0.12
N ARG A 65 11.51 -2.36 0.12
CA ARG A 65 10.84 -2.82 -1.11
C ARG A 65 10.24 -1.66 -1.92
N ALA A 66 9.70 -0.65 -1.24
CA ALA A 66 9.08 0.50 -1.89
C ALA A 66 10.12 1.34 -2.65
N CYS A 67 11.23 1.71 -1.99
CA CYS A 67 12.32 2.44 -2.62
C CYS A 67 12.97 1.64 -3.77
N ALA A 68 13.19 0.33 -3.58
CA ALA A 68 13.74 -0.52 -4.64
C ALA A 68 12.84 -0.56 -5.89
N ARG A 69 11.52 -0.63 -5.72
CA ARG A 69 10.57 -0.60 -6.84
C ARG A 69 10.56 0.76 -7.54
N THR A 70 10.57 1.85 -6.78
CA THR A 70 10.65 3.20 -7.34
C THR A 70 11.95 3.40 -8.12
N ALA A 71 13.10 3.02 -7.55
CA ALA A 71 14.40 3.11 -8.21
C ALA A 71 14.46 2.25 -9.49
N LYS A 72 13.89 1.03 -9.45
CA LYS A 72 13.77 0.18 -10.65
C LYS A 72 12.91 0.84 -11.71
N GLY A 73 11.74 1.39 -11.36
CA GLY A 73 10.87 2.07 -12.32
C GLY A 73 11.49 3.33 -12.93
N LEU A 74 12.34 4.04 -12.17
CA LEU A 74 13.07 5.21 -12.66
C LEU A 74 14.24 4.84 -13.57
N ARG A 75 14.92 3.72 -13.30
CA ARG A 75 16.08 3.26 -14.09
C ARG A 75 15.68 2.45 -15.32
N LEU A 76 14.65 1.61 -15.20
CA LEU A 76 14.11 0.87 -16.33
C LEU A 76 13.16 1.81 -17.10
N CYS A 77 13.70 2.61 -18.02
CA CYS A 77 12.89 3.08 -19.14
C CYS A 77 12.42 1.83 -19.90
N ARG A 78 11.19 1.38 -19.65
CA ARG A 78 10.59 0.29 -20.40
C ARG A 78 10.07 0.89 -21.71
N PRO A 79 10.73 0.71 -22.88
CA PRO A 79 10.13 1.12 -24.13
C PRO A 79 8.85 0.32 -24.29
N LYS A 80 7.73 1.04 -24.37
CA LYS A 80 6.46 0.48 -24.82
C LYS A 80 6.73 -0.01 -26.25
N SER A 81 6.70 -1.31 -26.48
CA SER A 81 6.84 -1.89 -27.82
C SER A 81 5.78 -1.26 -28.73
N GLN A 82 6.17 -0.30 -29.55
CA GLN A 82 5.38 0.10 -30.70
C GLN A 82 5.54 -1.00 -31.74
N ALA A 83 4.67 -2.03 -31.65
CA ALA A 83 4.45 -2.89 -32.80
C ALA A 83 3.73 -2.03 -33.85
N LYS A 84 4.49 -1.48 -34.81
CA LYS A 84 3.92 -1.01 -36.07
C LYS A 84 3.27 -2.22 -36.74
N ALA A 85 1.96 -2.36 -36.58
CA ALA A 85 1.18 -3.19 -37.49
C ALA A 85 0.93 -2.38 -38.76
N ALA A 86 1.91 -2.39 -39.66
CA ALA A 86 1.70 -2.02 -41.05
C ALA A 86 1.01 -3.21 -41.75
N THR A 87 -0.32 -3.29 -41.70
CA THR A 87 -1.11 -3.96 -42.75
C THR A 87 -2.59 -3.60 -42.60
N LYS A 88 -3.11 -2.76 -43.50
CA LYS A 88 -4.17 -3.11 -44.47
C LYS A 88 -4.64 -1.88 -45.26
N ALA A 89 -4.30 -1.92 -46.56
CA ALA A 89 -5.03 -1.50 -47.76
C ALA A 89 -5.89 -0.21 -47.79
N GLY A 90 -5.52 0.68 -48.73
CA GLY A 90 -6.39 1.66 -49.39
C GLY A 90 -5.56 2.60 -50.30
N PRO A 91 -5.77 2.65 -51.64
CA PRO A 91 -4.98 3.51 -52.51
C PRO A 91 -5.55 4.94 -52.51
N PRO A 92 -4.68 5.96 -52.56
CA PRO A 92 -4.93 6.97 -53.59
C PRO A 92 -3.66 7.58 -54.20
N VAL A 93 -3.71 7.73 -55.52
CA VAL A 93 -3.22 8.82 -56.38
C VAL A 93 -1.83 9.42 -56.13
N ALA A 94 -0.97 9.26 -57.13
CA ALA A 94 0.30 9.94 -57.27
C ALA A 94 0.13 11.47 -57.27
N ALA A 95 0.74 12.15 -56.31
CA ALA A 95 0.94 13.60 -56.33
C ALA A 95 2.37 13.93 -56.80
N ALA A 96 2.45 14.82 -57.79
CA ALA A 96 3.62 15.25 -58.54
C ALA A 96 4.75 15.89 -57.68
N PRO A 97 6.02 15.85 -58.13
CA PRO A 97 7.14 16.41 -57.39
C PRO A 97 7.20 17.96 -57.44
N ALA A 98 7.65 18.50 -56.32
CA ALA A 98 7.69 19.89 -55.91
C ALA A 98 8.48 20.85 -56.83
N ALA A 99 7.98 22.08 -56.91
CA ALA A 99 8.57 23.20 -57.63
C ALA A 99 9.96 23.58 -57.08
N LYS A 100 10.91 23.69 -58.01
CA LYS A 100 12.29 24.13 -57.84
C LYS A 100 12.32 25.67 -57.82
N GLY A 101 12.62 26.26 -56.67
CA GLY A 101 12.74 27.71 -56.50
C GLY A 101 13.98 28.07 -55.68
N ALA A 102 15.15 28.08 -56.32
CA ALA A 102 16.35 28.72 -55.81
C ALA A 102 16.82 29.70 -56.89
N GLN A 103 16.54 30.98 -56.70
CA GLN A 103 17.06 32.08 -57.51
C GLN A 103 17.43 33.27 -56.61
N ALA A 104 18.74 33.48 -56.50
CA ALA A 104 19.42 34.77 -56.34
C ALA A 104 20.90 34.51 -56.67
N PRO A 105 21.69 35.45 -57.23
CA PRO A 105 21.48 36.91 -57.29
C PRO A 105 21.51 37.51 -58.70
N THR A 106 20.91 38.69 -58.83
CA THR A 106 21.00 39.58 -60.00
C THR A 106 22.35 40.29 -60.04
N LYS A 107 23.04 40.21 -61.17
CA LYS A 107 24.11 41.15 -61.58
C LYS A 107 23.55 42.04 -62.69
N ALA A 108 23.70 43.36 -62.52
CA ALA A 108 23.74 44.32 -63.63
C ALA A 108 25.09 44.19 -64.36
N PRO A 109 25.19 44.56 -65.65
CA PRO A 109 25.53 45.95 -65.99
C PRO A 109 24.89 46.50 -67.29
N GLU A 110 24.99 47.83 -67.40
CA GLU A 110 24.73 48.77 -68.53
C GLU A 110 23.31 48.90 -69.09
#